data_AF-A0A8D2ALG2-F1
#
_entry.id   AF-A0A8D2ALG2-F1
#
_cell.length_a   1.000
_cell.length_b   1.000
_cell.length_c   1.000
_cell.angle_alpha   90.00
_cell.angle_beta   90.00
_cell.angle_gamma   90.00
#
_symmetry.space_group_name_H-M   'P 1'
#
loop_
_entity.id
_entity.type
_entity.pdbx_description
1 polymer ?
#
loop_
_entity_poly.entity_id
_entity_poly.type
_entity_poly.pdbx_seq_one_letter_code
_entity_poly.pdbx_strand_id
1 'polypeptide(L)'
;MMGMWLNSFLFFLFFCIFKMFYDKCNAMVLEADVTVQGLNTANETGVPIMAHPPAIYSDNTLQQWLETVLASSLKGIKLDFKSLKAVGPSLDLLRQLTEAGRVRRPVWVNADILRGPNGSSSVSVLCRFLTLVQEKYPEATLSPGWTTLYVPLFPNSTYTQAMVEKMQELVGALPQRVTFPVRAVMVRAAWPHFSWLLGQSERYSLTLWQGASDPVSVDDLLYIRDNTAAHQVYYDLFEPVLSQFKDLASRGRAIRRGKSWVE
;
A
#
# COMPACT_ATOMS: atom_id res chain seq x y z
N MET A 1 37.06 7.72 21.83
CA MET A 1 36.72 6.81 20.72
C MET A 1 35.23 6.97 20.43
N MET A 2 34.92 8.00 19.66
CA MET A 2 33.59 8.33 19.15
C MET A 2 33.61 7.91 17.68
N GLY A 3 32.72 7.01 17.28
CA GLY A 3 32.62 6.53 15.89
C GLY A 3 32.52 5.02 15.82
N MET A 4 31.29 4.51 15.73
CA MET A 4 30.92 3.24 15.05
C MET A 4 29.40 2.92 15.09
N TRP A 5 28.52 3.91 15.32
CA TRP A 5 27.06 3.71 15.34
C TRP A 5 26.35 4.40 14.18
N LEU A 6 26.78 4.18 12.92
CA LEU A 6 26.11 4.84 11.78
C LEU A 6 25.98 4.03 10.48
N ASN A 7 26.25 2.72 10.45
CA ASN A 7 26.34 1.99 9.17
C ASN A 7 25.48 0.72 8.99
N SER A 8 24.35 0.57 9.69
CA SER A 8 23.40 -0.53 9.40
C SER A 8 21.93 -0.12 9.24
N PHE A 9 21.61 1.18 9.24
CA PHE A 9 20.21 1.66 9.25
C PHE A 9 19.65 2.07 7.88
N LEU A 10 20.39 1.93 6.79
CA LEU A 10 20.00 2.40 5.45
C LEU A 10 19.99 1.26 4.41
N PHE A 11 19.15 0.25 4.60
CA PHE A 11 18.68 -0.59 3.50
C PHE A 11 17.28 -1.15 3.83
N PHE A 12 16.35 -0.26 4.11
CA PHE A 12 14.93 -0.58 4.10
C PHE A 12 14.34 0.11 2.88
N LEU A 13 13.66 -0.64 2.01
CA LEU A 13 12.82 -0.03 0.97
C LEU A 13 11.74 0.77 1.71
N PHE A 14 11.98 2.06 1.88
CA PHE A 14 10.97 2.99 2.34
C PHE A 14 10.00 3.21 1.18
N PHE A 15 8.97 2.37 1.08
CA PHE A 15 7.78 2.75 0.33
C PHE A 15 7.08 3.88 1.08
N CYS A 16 6.85 4.97 0.37
CA CYS A 16 6.41 6.22 0.93
C CYS A 16 5.10 6.58 0.24
N ILE A 17 3.99 6.41 0.94
CA ILE A 17 2.69 6.79 0.39
C ILE A 17 2.52 8.30 0.55
N PHE A 18 2.19 8.97 -0.55
CA PHE A 18 1.93 10.41 -0.61
C PHE A 18 0.47 10.71 -0.94
N LYS A 19 -0.07 11.78 -0.35
CA LYS A 19 -1.29 12.47 -0.80
C LYS A 19 -0.86 13.80 -1.40
N MET A 20 -1.38 14.11 -2.59
CA MET A 20 -0.94 15.25 -3.41
C MET A 20 -1.16 16.65 -2.77
N PHE A 21 -1.77 16.74 -1.60
CA PHE A 21 -2.13 18.00 -0.94
C PHE A 21 -1.33 18.34 0.33
N TYR A 22 -0.39 17.49 0.75
CA TYR A 22 0.46 17.78 1.92
C TYR A 22 1.96 17.74 1.55
N ASP A 23 2.52 18.94 1.49
CA ASP A 23 3.91 19.37 1.63
C ASP A 23 5.06 18.74 0.81
N LYS A 24 6.10 19.57 0.59
CA LYS A 24 7.35 19.21 -0.07
C LYS A 24 8.00 18.00 0.64
N CYS A 25 8.18 16.88 -0.07
CA CYS A 25 8.99 15.72 0.32
C CYS A 25 8.72 15.06 1.69
N ASN A 26 7.47 14.94 2.17
CA ASN A 26 7.21 14.14 3.37
C ASN A 26 6.28 12.96 3.11
N ALA A 27 6.83 11.74 3.14
CA ALA A 27 6.05 10.50 3.13
C ALA A 27 5.03 10.52 4.27
N MET A 28 3.79 10.13 4.02
CA MET A 28 2.74 10.17 5.03
C MET A 28 2.64 8.88 5.84
N VAL A 29 3.08 7.76 5.26
CA VAL A 29 2.97 6.42 5.81
C VAL A 29 4.33 5.75 5.71
N LEU A 30 4.70 5.02 6.75
CA LEU A 30 5.87 4.15 6.79
C LEU A 30 5.41 2.71 6.61
N GLU A 31 6.05 2.01 5.68
CA GLU A 31 5.69 0.66 5.30
C GLU A 31 6.71 -0.37 5.79
N ALA A 32 6.21 -1.55 6.16
CA ALA A 32 7.01 -2.72 6.48
C ALA A 32 6.46 -3.95 5.74
N ASP A 33 7.32 -4.64 4.99
CA ASP A 33 7.03 -5.99 4.50
C ASP A 33 7.14 -6.98 5.65
N VAL A 34 6.08 -7.74 5.93
CA VAL A 34 5.98 -8.60 7.10
C VAL A 34 5.83 -10.07 6.71
N THR A 35 6.67 -10.91 7.29
CA THR A 35 6.58 -12.37 7.24
C THR A 35 6.94 -12.98 8.59
N VAL A 36 6.89 -14.31 8.73
CA VAL A 36 7.41 -15.01 9.91
C VAL A 36 8.85 -15.45 9.68
N GLN A 37 9.66 -15.42 10.73
CA GLN A 37 11.05 -15.84 10.66
C GLN A 37 11.17 -17.31 10.26
N GLY A 38 12.04 -17.59 9.28
CA GLY A 38 12.26 -18.94 8.78
C GLY A 38 11.08 -19.55 8.01
N LEU A 39 10.18 -18.72 7.46
CA LEU A 39 8.99 -19.17 6.71
C LEU A 39 9.27 -20.38 5.80
N ASN A 40 8.47 -21.44 5.96
CA ASN A 40 8.54 -22.70 5.22
C ASN A 40 9.87 -23.47 5.36
N THR A 41 10.57 -23.31 6.49
CA THR A 41 11.79 -24.08 6.82
C THR A 41 11.64 -24.81 8.16
N ALA A 42 12.57 -25.70 8.47
CA ALA A 42 12.62 -26.36 9.79
C ALA A 42 12.86 -25.38 10.96
N ASN A 43 13.38 -24.18 10.66
CA ASN A 43 13.63 -23.12 11.64
C ASN A 43 12.52 -22.07 11.66
N GLU A 44 11.35 -22.35 11.08
CA GLU A 44 10.20 -21.44 11.13
C GLU A 44 9.80 -21.17 12.58
N THR A 45 9.67 -19.89 12.93
CA THR A 45 9.12 -19.46 14.21
C THR A 45 7.79 -18.74 14.00
N GLY A 46 7.06 -18.47 15.08
CA GLY A 46 5.85 -17.63 15.03
C GLY A 46 6.12 -16.12 15.07
N VAL A 47 7.40 -15.70 15.10
CA VAL A 47 7.79 -14.30 15.30
C VAL A 47 7.68 -13.52 13.99
N PRO A 48 6.87 -12.44 13.94
CA PRO A 48 6.84 -11.56 12.78
C PRO A 48 8.13 -10.77 12.66
N ILE A 49 8.67 -10.73 11.45
CA ILE A 49 9.89 -10.02 11.08
C ILE A 49 9.66 -9.13 9.86
N MET A 50 10.52 -8.13 9.72
CA MET A 50 10.57 -7.30 8.53
C MET A 50 11.38 -7.96 7.42
N ALA A 51 10.73 -8.54 6.43
CA ALA A 51 11.41 -9.13 5.28
C ALA A 51 10.52 -9.15 4.03
N HIS A 52 11.10 -8.78 2.89
CA HIS A 52 10.50 -8.92 1.57
C HIS A 52 11.03 -10.19 0.89
N PRO A 53 10.18 -11.03 0.25
CA PRO A 53 10.63 -12.18 -0.52
C PRO A 53 11.75 -11.85 -1.51
N PRO A 54 12.74 -12.74 -1.69
CA PRO A 54 12.82 -14.09 -1.15
C PRO A 54 13.37 -14.18 0.29
N ALA A 55 13.63 -13.05 0.97
CA ALA A 55 14.14 -13.07 2.33
C ALA A 55 13.10 -13.64 3.31
N ILE A 56 13.55 -14.58 4.14
CA ILE A 56 12.76 -15.20 5.22
C ILE A 56 13.42 -15.04 6.59
N TYR A 57 14.51 -14.28 6.66
CA TYR A 57 15.21 -13.91 7.89
C TYR A 57 15.50 -12.41 7.86
N SER A 58 15.55 -11.79 9.03
CA SER A 58 15.85 -10.37 9.21
C SER A 58 16.36 -10.15 10.63
N ASP A 59 17.27 -9.21 10.80
CA ASP A 59 17.74 -8.77 12.12
C ASP A 59 16.69 -7.93 12.85
N ASN A 60 15.59 -7.55 12.17
CA ASN A 60 14.54 -6.70 12.71
C ASN A 60 13.23 -7.47 12.84
N THR A 61 12.81 -7.69 14.09
CA THR A 61 11.45 -8.11 14.38
C THR A 61 10.48 -6.99 14.09
N LEU A 62 9.21 -7.32 13.80
CA LEU A 62 8.17 -6.31 13.64
C LEU A 62 7.99 -5.46 14.91
N GLN A 63 8.15 -6.07 16.09
CA GLN A 63 8.06 -5.36 17.36
C GLN A 63 9.10 -4.26 17.50
N GLN A 64 10.38 -4.57 17.24
CA GLN A 64 11.46 -3.58 17.30
C GLN A 64 11.21 -2.44 16.32
N TRP A 65 10.72 -2.75 15.11
CA TRP A 65 10.38 -1.73 14.14
C TRP A 65 9.20 -0.85 14.59
N LEU A 66 8.11 -1.45 15.07
CA LEU A 66 6.95 -0.71 15.58
C LEU A 66 7.35 0.20 16.75
N GLU A 67 8.14 -0.30 17.70
CA GLU A 67 8.63 0.50 18.82
C GLU A 67 9.45 1.70 18.34
N THR A 68 10.35 1.48 17.36
CA THR A 68 11.17 2.53 16.76
C THR A 68 10.32 3.57 16.03
N VAL A 69 9.39 3.13 15.17
CA VAL A 69 8.51 4.02 14.40
C VAL A 69 7.58 4.83 15.30
N LEU A 70 7.00 4.20 16.32
CA LEU A 70 6.11 4.86 17.25
C LEU A 70 6.84 5.93 18.09
N ALA A 71 8.13 5.71 18.41
CA ALA A 71 8.96 6.65 19.15
C ALA A 71 9.54 7.80 18.29
N SER A 72 9.80 7.57 17.01
CA SER A 72 10.59 8.49 16.16
C SER A 72 9.77 9.27 15.13
N SER A 73 8.51 8.93 14.90
CA SER A 73 7.69 9.48 13.82
C SER A 73 6.26 9.69 14.27
N LEU A 74 5.48 10.46 13.51
CA LEU A 74 4.01 10.58 13.61
C LEU A 74 3.28 10.07 12.35
N LYS A 75 4.04 9.56 11.37
CA LYS A 75 3.52 9.02 10.11
C LYS A 75 2.61 7.82 10.37
N GLY A 76 1.65 7.60 9.47
CA GLY A 76 0.84 6.39 9.46
C GLY A 76 1.73 5.14 9.32
N ILE A 77 1.16 3.98 9.62
CA ILE A 77 1.84 2.69 9.52
C ILE A 77 1.14 1.86 8.45
N LYS A 78 1.87 1.22 7.55
CA LYS A 78 1.36 0.20 6.64
C LYS A 78 2.14 -1.09 6.85
N LEU A 79 1.43 -2.17 7.17
CA LEU A 79 2.02 -3.50 7.23
C LEU A 79 1.63 -4.26 5.95
N ASP A 80 2.61 -4.59 5.12
CA ASP A 80 2.42 -5.38 3.91
C ASP A 80 2.75 -6.86 4.16
N PHE A 81 1.71 -7.67 4.35
CA PHE A 81 1.85 -9.07 4.70
C PHE A 81 2.21 -9.93 3.49
N LYS A 82 3.39 -10.53 3.56
CA LYS A 82 3.90 -11.49 2.56
C LYS A 82 3.55 -12.94 2.92
N SER A 83 3.02 -13.16 4.13
CA SER A 83 2.55 -14.47 4.61
C SER A 83 1.38 -14.32 5.57
N LEU A 84 0.34 -15.14 5.37
CA LEU A 84 -0.81 -15.21 6.28
C LEU A 84 -0.38 -15.58 7.72
N LYS A 85 0.68 -16.39 7.87
CA LYS A 85 1.18 -16.81 9.19
C LYS A 85 1.62 -15.62 10.07
N ALA A 86 2.01 -14.51 9.46
CA ALA A 86 2.44 -13.32 10.18
C ALA A 86 1.27 -12.42 10.61
N VAL A 87 0.08 -12.56 9.99
CA VAL A 87 -1.05 -11.64 10.19
C VAL A 87 -1.51 -11.67 11.65
N GLY A 88 -1.90 -12.85 12.16
CA GLY A 88 -2.42 -12.99 13.52
C GLY A 88 -1.50 -12.39 14.59
N PRO A 89 -0.23 -12.85 14.69
CA PRO A 89 0.71 -12.34 15.69
C PRO A 89 1.01 -10.84 15.54
N SER A 90 1.04 -10.31 14.31
CA SER A 90 1.27 -8.88 14.07
C SER A 90 0.08 -8.02 14.50
N LEU A 91 -1.14 -8.48 14.27
CA LEU A 91 -2.35 -7.80 14.71
C LEU A 91 -2.51 -7.85 16.24
N ASP A 92 -2.15 -8.96 16.88
CA ASP A 92 -2.14 -9.05 18.35
C ASP A 92 -1.17 -8.03 18.97
N LEU A 93 0.01 -7.88 18.37
CA LEU A 93 0.99 -6.87 18.78
C LEU A 93 0.47 -5.43 18.57
N LEU A 94 -0.13 -5.13 17.41
CA LEU A 94 -0.74 -3.83 17.14
C LEU A 94 -1.85 -3.51 18.14
N ARG A 95 -2.72 -4.47 18.45
CA ARG A 95 -3.78 -4.32 19.44
C ARG A 95 -3.20 -3.99 20.81
N GLN A 96 -2.21 -4.74 21.28
CA GLN A 96 -1.54 -4.48 22.56
C GLN A 96 -0.94 -3.07 22.63
N LEU A 97 -0.26 -2.63 21.56
CA LEU A 97 0.33 -1.28 21.50
C LEU A 97 -0.76 -0.19 21.42
N THR A 98 -1.91 -0.48 20.85
CA THR A 98 -3.06 0.44 20.74
C THR A 98 -3.77 0.57 22.09
N GLU A 99 -4.04 -0.53 22.77
CA GLU A 99 -4.61 -0.57 24.13
C GLU A 99 -3.69 0.12 25.15
N ALA A 100 -2.37 0.00 24.97
CA ALA A 100 -1.38 0.77 25.75
C ALA A 100 -1.31 2.27 25.37
N GLY A 101 -2.15 2.73 24.45
CA GLY A 101 -2.23 4.12 24.01
C GLY A 101 -1.01 4.60 23.22
N ARG A 102 -0.20 3.70 22.66
CA ARG A 102 1.00 4.03 21.88
C ARG A 102 0.70 4.27 20.41
N VAL A 103 -0.26 3.53 19.84
CA VAL A 103 -0.74 3.74 18.47
C VAL A 103 -1.87 4.77 18.49
N ARG A 104 -1.61 5.97 17.97
CA ARG A 104 -2.59 7.09 17.89
C ARG A 104 -2.67 7.67 16.48
N ARG A 105 -2.45 6.82 15.49
CA ARG A 105 -2.28 7.20 14.09
C ARG A 105 -2.86 6.11 13.18
N PRO A 106 -3.17 6.42 11.91
CA PRO A 106 -3.72 5.42 11.00
C PRO A 106 -2.80 4.23 10.81
N VAL A 107 -3.39 3.03 10.84
CA VAL A 107 -2.72 1.76 10.53
C VAL A 107 -3.42 1.14 9.33
N TRP A 108 -2.64 0.78 8.32
CA TRP A 108 -3.08 0.12 7.10
C TRP A 108 -2.57 -1.32 7.12
N VAL A 109 -3.44 -2.27 6.80
CA VAL A 109 -3.09 -3.69 6.69
C VAL A 109 -3.23 -4.11 5.23
N ASN A 110 -2.10 -4.38 4.59
CA ASN A 110 -2.01 -4.70 3.17
C ASN A 110 -1.72 -6.19 2.98
N ALA A 111 -2.37 -6.79 1.99
CA ALA A 111 -2.04 -8.12 1.51
C ALA A 111 -2.60 -8.29 0.09
N ASP A 112 -1.89 -9.01 -0.77
CA ASP A 112 -2.45 -9.42 -2.06
C ASP A 112 -3.39 -10.61 -1.87
N ILE A 113 -4.70 -10.36 -1.99
CA ILE A 113 -5.75 -11.32 -1.64
C ILE A 113 -6.46 -11.95 -2.84
N LEU A 114 -6.23 -11.41 -4.03
CA LEU A 114 -6.79 -11.94 -5.28
C LEU A 114 -5.72 -12.07 -6.35
N ARG A 115 -6.01 -12.89 -7.37
CA ARG A 115 -5.17 -12.96 -8.57
C ARG A 115 -5.45 -11.75 -9.47
N GLY A 116 -4.42 -11.04 -9.86
CA GLY A 116 -4.49 -9.93 -10.80
C GLY A 116 -3.87 -10.25 -12.16
N PRO A 117 -3.67 -9.21 -12.99
CA PRO A 117 -3.08 -9.34 -14.32
C PRO A 117 -1.71 -10.00 -14.29
N ASN A 118 -1.56 -11.06 -15.09
CA ASN A 118 -0.35 -11.89 -15.22
C ASN A 118 0.22 -12.45 -13.90
N GLY A 119 -0.52 -12.33 -12.78
CA GLY A 119 -0.09 -12.83 -11.49
C GLY A 119 -0.16 -14.35 -11.42
N SER A 120 0.84 -14.94 -10.77
CA SER A 120 0.85 -16.36 -10.40
C SER A 120 0.44 -16.50 -8.93
N SER A 121 -0.68 -17.15 -8.63
CA SER A 121 -1.00 -17.56 -7.25
C SER A 121 -2.02 -18.69 -7.20
N SER A 122 -1.84 -19.59 -6.22
CA SER A 122 -2.89 -20.48 -5.72
C SER A 122 -3.83 -19.70 -4.80
N VAL A 123 -5.08 -19.55 -5.20
CA VAL A 123 -6.11 -18.63 -4.65
C VAL A 123 -6.63 -19.02 -3.24
N SER A 124 -5.99 -19.97 -2.53
CA SER A 124 -6.62 -20.68 -1.40
C SER A 124 -6.37 -20.10 0.01
N VAL A 125 -5.56 -19.05 0.18
CA VAL A 125 -5.10 -18.64 1.53
C VAL A 125 -5.87 -17.43 2.11
N LEU A 126 -6.84 -16.86 1.40
CA LEU A 126 -7.16 -15.43 1.58
C LEU A 126 -8.54 -15.07 2.15
N CYS A 127 -9.45 -16.03 2.35
CA CYS A 127 -10.60 -15.81 3.24
C CYS A 127 -10.14 -15.47 4.66
N ARG A 128 -9.03 -16.06 5.12
CA ARG A 128 -8.56 -15.91 6.49
C ARG A 128 -7.94 -14.53 6.77
N PHE A 129 -7.40 -13.82 5.77
CA PHE A 129 -6.82 -12.49 6.00
C PHE A 129 -7.87 -11.52 6.53
N LEU A 130 -8.98 -11.36 5.80
CA LEU A 130 -10.05 -10.44 6.18
C LEU A 130 -10.67 -10.86 7.52
N THR A 131 -10.91 -12.17 7.72
CA THR A 131 -11.40 -12.70 9.00
C THR A 131 -10.48 -12.36 10.17
N LEU A 132 -9.17 -12.60 10.05
CA LEU A 132 -8.21 -12.28 11.10
C LEU A 132 -8.18 -10.78 11.43
N VAL A 133 -8.32 -9.91 10.42
CA VAL A 133 -8.40 -8.46 10.65
C VAL A 133 -9.68 -8.11 11.42
N GLN A 134 -10.83 -8.66 11.05
CA GLN A 134 -12.08 -8.44 11.80
C GLN A 134 -11.98 -8.90 13.25
N GLU A 135 -11.35 -10.06 13.48
CA GLU A 135 -11.24 -10.67 14.81
C GLU A 135 -10.26 -9.94 15.73
N LYS A 136 -9.14 -9.46 15.19
CA LYS A 136 -8.01 -9.01 16.01
C LYS A 136 -7.78 -7.50 16.02
N TYR A 137 -8.13 -6.80 14.93
CA TYR A 137 -7.82 -5.37 14.79
C TYR A 137 -8.75 -4.67 13.77
N PRO A 138 -10.07 -4.61 14.04
CA PRO A 138 -11.08 -4.11 13.11
C PRO A 138 -11.00 -2.61 12.80
N GLU A 139 -10.23 -1.82 13.55
CA GLU A 139 -10.04 -0.38 13.37
C GLU A 139 -9.05 0.00 12.25
N ALA A 140 -8.32 -0.97 11.69
CA ALA A 140 -7.38 -0.69 10.60
C ALA A 140 -8.08 -0.29 9.29
N THR A 141 -7.37 0.47 8.47
CA THR A 141 -7.72 0.62 7.04
C THR A 141 -7.26 -0.62 6.29
N LEU A 142 -8.16 -1.24 5.53
CA LEU A 142 -7.82 -2.40 4.71
C LEU A 142 -7.12 -1.94 3.43
N SER A 143 -6.06 -2.65 3.03
CA SER A 143 -5.39 -2.46 1.74
C SER A 143 -5.27 -3.77 0.95
N PRO A 144 -6.41 -4.37 0.52
CA PRO A 144 -6.42 -5.66 -0.15
C PRO A 144 -6.07 -5.51 -1.63
N GLY A 145 -5.02 -6.20 -2.05
CA GLY A 145 -4.46 -6.10 -3.39
C GLY A 145 -4.66 -7.33 -4.26
N TRP A 146 -4.03 -7.28 -5.43
CA TRP A 146 -3.94 -8.39 -6.35
C TRP A 146 -2.49 -8.72 -6.62
N THR A 147 -2.18 -10.01 -6.71
CA THR A 147 -0.88 -10.43 -7.24
C THR A 147 -0.80 -10.03 -8.71
N THR A 148 0.18 -9.20 -9.05
CA THR A 148 0.34 -8.65 -10.39
C THR A 148 1.76 -8.79 -10.90
N LEU A 149 1.88 -9.01 -12.20
CA LEU A 149 3.16 -8.96 -12.90
C LEU A 149 3.02 -8.07 -14.13
N TYR A 150 3.86 -7.04 -14.22
CA TYR A 150 4.00 -6.30 -15.47
C TYR A 150 4.90 -7.08 -16.42
N VAL A 151 4.43 -7.31 -17.64
CA VAL A 151 5.19 -7.99 -18.70
C VAL A 151 5.32 -7.02 -19.88
N PRO A 152 6.51 -6.48 -20.18
CA PRO A 152 6.69 -5.49 -21.26
C PRO A 152 6.21 -5.97 -22.63
N LEU A 153 6.27 -7.29 -22.88
CA LEU A 153 5.78 -7.91 -24.13
C LEU A 153 4.24 -7.91 -24.25
N PHE A 154 3.51 -7.72 -23.15
CA PHE A 154 2.05 -7.68 -23.10
C PHE A 154 1.57 -6.39 -22.41
N PRO A 155 1.86 -5.20 -22.96
CA PRO A 155 1.60 -3.92 -22.29
C PRO A 155 0.11 -3.64 -22.08
N ASN A 156 -0.76 -4.31 -22.85
CA ASN A 156 -2.21 -4.16 -22.78
C ASN A 156 -2.88 -5.11 -21.76
N SER A 157 -2.12 -6.00 -21.11
CA SER A 157 -2.67 -6.89 -20.08
C SER A 157 -2.89 -6.11 -18.79
N THR A 158 -4.16 -5.88 -18.43
CA THR A 158 -4.59 -5.06 -17.28
C THR A 158 -5.73 -5.73 -16.49
N TYR A 159 -6.18 -5.07 -15.41
CA TYR A 159 -7.27 -5.52 -14.56
C TYR A 159 -8.57 -5.60 -15.35
N THR A 160 -9.29 -6.71 -15.21
CA THR A 160 -10.60 -6.89 -15.83
C THR A 160 -11.73 -6.50 -14.88
N GLN A 161 -12.92 -6.23 -15.42
CA GLN A 161 -14.13 -5.98 -14.63
C GLN A 161 -14.35 -7.08 -13.57
N ALA A 162 -14.26 -8.35 -13.96
CA ALA A 162 -14.47 -9.48 -13.06
C ALA A 162 -13.47 -9.51 -11.89
N MET A 163 -12.21 -9.12 -12.11
CA MET A 163 -11.22 -9.02 -11.03
C MET A 163 -11.59 -7.94 -10.00
N VAL A 164 -12.13 -6.81 -10.49
CA VAL A 164 -12.50 -5.66 -9.66
C VAL A 164 -13.81 -5.92 -8.91
N GLU A 165 -14.81 -6.48 -9.57
CA GLU A 165 -16.09 -6.90 -8.95
C GLU A 165 -15.86 -7.96 -7.87
N LYS A 166 -14.95 -8.93 -8.11
CA LYS A 166 -14.65 -9.94 -7.10
C LYS A 166 -14.03 -9.34 -5.84
N MET A 167 -13.19 -8.32 -5.99
CA MET A 167 -12.64 -7.59 -4.84
C MET A 167 -13.76 -6.86 -4.08
N GLN A 168 -14.65 -6.17 -4.81
CA GLN A 168 -15.80 -5.48 -4.22
C GLN A 168 -16.67 -6.44 -3.39
N GLU A 169 -16.96 -7.64 -3.92
CA GLU A 169 -17.77 -8.65 -3.24
C GLU A 169 -17.19 -9.02 -1.86
N LEU A 170 -15.86 -9.13 -1.76
CA LEU A 170 -15.17 -9.49 -0.53
C LEU A 170 -15.19 -8.38 0.53
N VAL A 171 -15.11 -7.12 0.11
CA VAL A 171 -14.95 -5.97 1.04
C VAL A 171 -16.21 -5.13 1.22
N GLY A 172 -17.26 -5.38 0.43
CA GLY A 172 -18.49 -4.61 0.39
C GLY A 172 -19.17 -4.47 1.75
N ALA A 173 -19.34 -5.61 2.43
CA ALA A 173 -19.99 -5.68 3.73
C ALA A 173 -19.11 -5.25 4.91
N LEU A 174 -17.81 -5.07 4.70
CA LEU A 174 -16.88 -4.71 5.78
C LEU A 174 -17.03 -3.22 6.14
N PRO A 175 -17.01 -2.84 7.44
CA PRO A 175 -17.22 -1.46 7.85
C PRO A 175 -15.99 -0.55 7.65
N GLN A 176 -14.79 -1.12 7.53
CA GLN A 176 -13.53 -0.35 7.50
C GLN A 176 -13.37 0.54 6.25
N ARG A 177 -12.52 1.56 6.33
CA ARG A 177 -11.99 2.20 5.12
C ARG A 177 -11.18 1.20 4.30
N VAL A 178 -11.24 1.30 2.98
CA VAL A 178 -10.53 0.40 2.07
C VAL A 178 -9.77 1.20 1.03
N THR A 179 -8.48 0.93 0.89
CA THR A 179 -7.67 1.46 -0.21
C THR A 179 -7.18 0.33 -1.10
N PHE A 180 -7.46 0.36 -2.39
CA PHE A 180 -7.08 -0.73 -3.28
C PHE A 180 -5.70 -0.44 -3.89
N PRO A 181 -4.65 -1.23 -3.58
CA PRO A 181 -3.35 -1.08 -4.22
C PRO A 181 -3.43 -1.53 -5.68
N VAL A 182 -3.29 -0.58 -6.60
CA VAL A 182 -3.35 -0.79 -8.05
C VAL A 182 -2.00 -0.47 -8.65
N ARG A 183 -1.44 -1.39 -9.44
CA ARG A 183 -0.17 -1.16 -10.11
C ARG A 183 -0.33 -0.04 -11.15
N ALA A 184 0.40 1.06 -10.97
CA ALA A 184 0.17 2.32 -11.66
C ALA A 184 0.28 2.23 -13.19
N VAL A 185 1.17 1.37 -13.72
CA VAL A 185 1.32 1.18 -15.18
C VAL A 185 0.08 0.57 -15.85
N MET A 186 -0.82 -0.06 -15.08
CA MET A 186 -2.01 -0.75 -15.60
C MET A 186 -3.31 0.06 -15.43
N VAL A 187 -3.31 1.07 -14.55
CA VAL A 187 -4.55 1.71 -14.07
C VAL A 187 -5.32 2.42 -15.18
N ARG A 188 -4.63 3.03 -16.15
CA ARG A 188 -5.28 3.79 -17.22
C ARG A 188 -6.17 2.89 -18.07
N ALA A 189 -5.64 1.75 -18.50
CA ALA A 189 -6.35 0.80 -19.33
C ALA A 189 -7.55 0.16 -18.61
N ALA A 190 -7.48 0.02 -17.28
CA ALA A 190 -8.56 -0.51 -16.44
C ALA A 190 -9.44 0.58 -15.80
N TRP A 191 -9.29 1.85 -16.20
CA TRP A 191 -9.92 2.97 -15.50
C TRP A 191 -11.45 2.87 -15.35
N PRO A 192 -12.22 2.44 -16.37
CA PRO A 192 -13.68 2.30 -16.21
C PRO A 192 -14.08 1.42 -15.02
N HIS A 193 -13.31 0.35 -14.76
CA HIS A 193 -13.58 -0.57 -13.65
C HIS A 193 -13.25 0.05 -12.30
N PHE A 194 -12.15 0.79 -12.19
CA PHE A 194 -11.77 1.46 -10.94
C PHE A 194 -12.63 2.69 -10.64
N SER A 195 -13.08 3.41 -11.67
CA SER A 195 -14.06 4.48 -11.54
C SER A 195 -15.39 3.94 -10.98
N TRP A 196 -15.89 2.83 -11.54
CA TRP A 196 -17.05 2.12 -11.00
C TRP A 196 -16.85 1.68 -9.55
N LEU A 197 -15.68 1.10 -9.23
CA LEU A 197 -15.36 0.65 -7.87
C LEU A 197 -15.41 1.80 -6.87
N LEU A 198 -14.76 2.93 -7.17
CA LEU A 198 -14.78 4.12 -6.32
C LEU A 198 -16.19 4.68 -6.10
N GLY A 199 -17.09 4.49 -7.06
CA GLY A 199 -18.50 4.87 -6.96
C GLY A 199 -19.34 3.98 -6.03
N GLN A 200 -18.83 2.82 -5.59
CA GLN A 200 -19.61 1.90 -4.74
C GLN A 200 -19.69 2.33 -3.27
N SER A 201 -18.73 3.14 -2.77
CA SER A 201 -18.68 3.54 -1.38
C SER A 201 -17.71 4.71 -1.14
N GLU A 202 -18.10 5.68 -0.32
CA GLU A 202 -17.21 6.76 0.13
C GLU A 202 -16.02 6.28 0.99
N ARG A 203 -16.07 5.02 1.45
CA ARG A 203 -14.96 4.37 2.17
C ARG A 203 -13.80 4.00 1.27
N TYR A 204 -13.99 4.03 -0.05
CA TYR A 204 -13.05 3.48 -1.02
C TYR A 204 -12.09 4.53 -1.56
N SER A 205 -10.82 4.13 -1.64
CA SER A 205 -9.74 4.86 -2.30
C SER A 205 -8.84 3.91 -3.10
N LEU A 206 -7.94 4.45 -3.91
CA LEU A 206 -6.89 3.71 -4.60
C LEU A 206 -5.52 4.10 -4.02
N THR A 207 -4.61 3.14 -3.96
CA THR A 207 -3.18 3.38 -3.77
C THR A 207 -2.48 2.99 -5.06
N LEU A 208 -2.03 3.96 -5.86
CA LEU A 208 -1.30 3.69 -7.09
C LEU A 208 0.17 3.43 -6.76
N TRP A 209 0.63 2.21 -7.01
CA TRP A 209 2.00 1.80 -6.68
C TRP A 209 2.82 1.47 -7.91
N GLN A 210 4.14 1.66 -7.83
CA GLN A 210 5.08 1.42 -8.92
C GLN A 210 6.03 0.27 -8.58
N GLY A 211 6.15 -0.71 -9.48
CA GLY A 211 7.26 -1.69 -9.44
C GLY A 211 8.57 -1.06 -9.95
N ALA A 212 9.71 -1.58 -9.50
CA ALA A 212 11.03 -0.99 -9.78
C ALA A 212 11.33 -0.76 -11.28
N SER A 213 10.79 -1.61 -12.15
CA SER A 213 10.98 -1.55 -13.60
C SER A 213 9.72 -1.13 -14.37
N ASP A 214 8.68 -0.68 -13.67
CA ASP A 214 7.42 -0.31 -14.32
C ASP A 214 7.58 1.02 -15.06
N PRO A 215 7.29 1.08 -16.38
CA PRO A 215 7.33 2.31 -17.16
C PRO A 215 6.07 3.17 -16.92
N VAL A 216 5.94 3.72 -15.71
CA VAL A 216 4.77 4.53 -15.32
C VAL A 216 4.76 5.86 -16.08
N SER A 217 3.67 6.11 -16.81
CA SER A 217 3.43 7.36 -17.53
C SER A 217 2.89 8.45 -16.58
N VAL A 218 3.54 9.62 -16.57
CA VAL A 218 3.05 10.79 -15.82
C VAL A 218 1.70 11.28 -16.36
N ASP A 219 1.48 11.18 -17.68
CA ASP A 219 0.21 11.54 -18.30
C ASP A 219 -0.94 10.65 -17.82
N ASP A 220 -0.67 9.37 -17.59
CA ASP A 220 -1.66 8.46 -17.02
C ASP A 220 -1.97 8.81 -15.56
N LEU A 221 -0.96 9.16 -14.76
CA LEU A 221 -1.19 9.62 -13.39
C LEU A 221 -2.01 10.93 -13.35
N LEU A 222 -1.75 11.87 -14.26
CA LEU A 222 -2.51 13.11 -14.41
C LEU A 222 -3.96 12.84 -14.84
N TYR A 223 -4.17 11.88 -15.74
CA TYR A 223 -5.51 11.46 -16.12
C TYR A 223 -6.29 10.90 -14.93
N ILE A 224 -5.71 9.99 -14.14
CA ILE A 224 -6.40 9.44 -12.97
C ILE A 224 -6.71 10.54 -11.96
N ARG A 225 -5.77 11.44 -11.71
CA ARG A 225 -5.96 12.60 -10.83
C ARG A 225 -7.13 13.47 -11.29
N ASP A 226 -7.22 13.75 -12.59
CA ASP A 226 -8.27 14.61 -13.14
C ASP A 226 -9.66 13.96 -13.14
N ASN A 227 -9.73 12.63 -12.99
CA ASN A 227 -10.96 11.86 -12.94
C ASN A 227 -11.29 11.35 -11.52
N THR A 228 -10.60 11.82 -10.48
CA THR A 228 -10.84 11.42 -9.09
C THR A 228 -10.90 12.60 -8.15
N ALA A 229 -11.59 12.45 -7.02
CA ALA A 229 -11.44 13.40 -5.93
C ALA A 229 -10.06 13.24 -5.28
N ALA A 230 -9.47 14.36 -4.88
CA ALA A 230 -8.19 14.45 -4.19
C ALA A 230 -7.98 13.46 -3.04
N HIS A 231 -9.06 13.11 -2.35
CA HIS A 231 -9.00 12.24 -1.18
C HIS A 231 -9.02 10.75 -1.52
N GLN A 232 -9.43 10.38 -2.73
CA GLN A 232 -9.64 9.00 -3.18
C GLN A 232 -8.39 8.34 -3.78
N VAL A 233 -7.28 9.06 -3.96
CA VAL A 233 -6.05 8.50 -4.54
C VAL A 233 -4.84 8.84 -3.70
N TYR A 234 -4.06 7.79 -3.42
CA TYR A 234 -2.74 7.82 -2.82
C TYR A 234 -1.71 7.35 -3.85
N TYR A 235 -0.48 7.86 -3.75
CA TYR A 235 0.59 7.57 -4.70
C TYR A 235 1.81 7.01 -3.95
N ASP A 236 2.23 5.81 -4.34
CA ASP A 236 3.42 5.12 -3.86
C ASP A 236 4.36 4.91 -5.06
N LEU A 237 5.09 5.97 -5.41
CA LEU A 237 5.85 6.09 -6.64
C LEU A 237 7.29 6.45 -6.35
N PHE A 238 8.20 5.98 -7.20
CA PHE A 238 9.62 6.30 -7.10
C PHE A 238 9.95 7.63 -7.79
N GLU A 239 11.09 8.20 -7.42
CA GLU A 239 11.70 9.27 -8.20
C GLU A 239 12.34 8.71 -9.48
N PRO A 240 12.34 9.44 -10.60
CA PRO A 240 11.86 10.83 -10.76
C PRO A 240 10.37 10.97 -11.11
N VAL A 241 9.62 9.87 -11.24
CA VAL A 241 8.21 9.91 -11.67
C VAL A 241 7.36 10.74 -10.71
N LEU A 242 7.59 10.58 -9.41
CA LEU A 242 6.86 11.30 -8.37
C LEU A 242 7.04 12.82 -8.45
N SER A 243 8.29 13.31 -8.55
CA SER A 243 8.57 14.74 -8.66
C SER A 243 8.01 15.35 -9.95
N GLN A 244 8.21 14.68 -11.09
CA GLN A 244 7.64 15.11 -12.38
C GLN A 244 6.11 15.21 -12.33
N PHE A 245 5.45 14.21 -11.74
CA PHE A 245 4.01 14.21 -11.55
C PHE A 245 3.56 15.38 -10.66
N LYS A 246 4.22 15.62 -9.52
CA LYS A 246 3.90 16.75 -8.62
C LYS A 246 4.05 18.10 -9.31
N ASP A 247 5.11 18.29 -10.08
CA ASP A 247 5.39 19.54 -10.78
C ASP A 247 4.32 19.88 -11.82
N LEU A 248 4.02 18.93 -12.70
CA LEU A 248 2.98 19.10 -13.72
C LEU A 248 1.60 19.23 -13.09
N ALA A 249 1.34 18.47 -12.02
CA ALA A 249 0.07 18.52 -11.32
C ALA A 249 -0.19 19.91 -10.70
N SER A 250 0.85 20.55 -10.19
CA SER A 250 0.79 21.89 -9.59
C SER A 250 0.59 22.99 -10.65
N ARG A 251 1.28 22.88 -11.80
CA ARG A 251 1.17 23.83 -12.92
C ARG A 251 -0.23 23.85 -13.54
N GLY A 252 -0.83 22.68 -13.77
CA GLY A 252 -2.20 22.60 -14.32
C GLY A 252 -3.25 23.28 -13.43
N ARG A 253 -3.01 23.33 -12.11
CA ARG A 253 -3.89 24.00 -11.14
C ARG A 253 -3.78 25.52 -11.21
N ALA A 254 -2.56 26.06 -11.38
CA ALA A 254 -2.33 27.49 -11.54
C ALA A 254 -3.03 28.05 -12.79
N ILE A 255 -3.00 27.28 -13.89
CA ILE A 255 -3.69 27.65 -15.14
C ILE A 255 -5.21 27.66 -14.95
N ARG A 256 -5.79 26.64 -14.29
CA ARG A 256 -7.25 26.60 -14.03
C ARG A 256 -7.71 27.74 -13.11
N ARG A 257 -6.92 28.11 -12.10
CA ARG A 257 -7.20 29.28 -11.23
C ARG A 257 -7.05 30.62 -11.96
N GLY A 258 -6.12 30.72 -12.91
CA GLY A 258 -5.97 31.92 -13.75
C GLY A 258 -7.12 32.14 -14.74
N LYS A 259 -7.84 31.08 -15.10
CA LYS A 259 -9.02 31.14 -15.98
C LYS A 259 -10.35 31.41 -15.26
N SER A 260 -10.41 31.32 -13.93
CA SER A 260 -11.66 31.56 -13.17
C SER A 260 -11.90 33.03 -12.78
N TRP A 261 -11.18 33.97 -13.40
CA TRP A 261 -11.36 35.43 -13.21
C TRP A 261 -11.89 36.13 -14.46
N VAL A 262 -12.39 35.36 -15.43
CA VAL A 262 -13.04 35.87 -16.64
C VAL A 262 -14.35 35.12 -16.82
N GLU A 263 -15.33 35.44 -15.98
CA GLU A 263 -16.78 35.35 -16.20
C GLU A 263 -17.53 36.04 -15.06
#